data_AF-X1KDM0-F1
#
_entry.id   AF-X1KDM0-F1
#
_cell.length_a   1.000
_cell.length_b   1.000
_cell.length_c   1.000
_cell.angle_alpha   90.00
_cell.angle_beta   90.00
_cell.angle_gamma   90.00
#
_symmetry.space_group_name_H-M   'P 1'
#
loop_
_entity.id
_entity.type
_entity.pdbx_description
1 polymer ?
#
loop_
_entity_poly.entity_id
_entity_poly.type
_entity_poly.pdbx_seq_one_letter_code
_entity_poly.pdbx_strand_id
1 'polypeptide(L)' 'MLVDAWLKVVGALTPEDMKLLKAQGCASELFVFLEAFGKLTLAWRRTEAGSGNTKDWTDIQNRLTKLRAALRED' A
#
# COMPACT_ATOMS: atom_id res chain seq x y z
N MET A 1 -10.25 12.88 6.19
CA MET A 1 -10.72 11.59 6.77
C MET A 1 -9.55 10.62 6.82
N LEU A 2 -9.61 9.56 7.63
CA LEU A 2 -8.45 8.66 7.83
C LEU A 2 -8.02 7.93 6.54
N VAL A 3 -8.98 7.64 5.65
CA VAL A 3 -8.70 7.14 4.28
C VAL A 3 -7.76 8.05 3.47
N ASP A 4 -7.82 9.37 3.66
CA ASP A 4 -6.88 10.31 3.02
C ASP A 4 -5.46 10.15 3.56
N ALA A 5 -5.31 9.82 4.85
CA ALA A 5 -4.01 9.53 5.44
C ALA A 5 -3.43 8.23 4.85
N TRP A 6 -4.25 7.20 4.71
CA TRP A 6 -3.85 5.96 4.03
C TRP A 6 -3.43 6.20 2.57
N LEU A 7 -4.21 7.00 1.83
CA LEU A 7 -3.88 7.41 0.46
C LEU A 7 -2.57 8.18 0.37
N LYS A 8 -2.29 9.09 1.32
CA LYS A 8 -1.02 9.83 1.37
C LYS A 8 0.16 8.91 1.62
N VAL A 9 0.04 7.95 2.55
CA VAL A 9 1.14 7.02 2.84
C VAL A 9 1.44 6.11 1.65
N VAL A 10 0.41 5.50 1.05
CA VAL A 10 0.62 4.64 -0.13
C VAL A 10 1.01 5.46 -1.38
N GLY A 11 0.58 6.72 -1.45
CA GLY A 11 0.91 7.63 -2.54
C GLY A 11 2.29 8.28 -2.44
N ALA A 12 2.94 8.21 -1.27
CA ALA A 12 4.31 8.65 -1.10
C ALA A 12 5.34 7.68 -1.70
N LEU A 13 4.90 6.47 -2.06
CA LEU A 13 5.73 5.43 -2.65
C LEU A 13 5.33 5.22 -4.11
N THR A 14 6.32 5.18 -5.00
CA THR A 14 6.15 4.81 -6.40
C THR A 14 6.75 3.42 -6.67
N PRO A 15 6.33 2.73 -7.76
CA PRO A 15 6.99 1.51 -8.22
C PRO A 15 8.50 1.65 -8.38
N GLU A 16 8.96 2.82 -8.83
CA GLU A 16 10.38 3.09 -9.07
C GLU A 16 11.16 3.22 -7.76
N ASP A 17 10.55 3.82 -6.72
CA ASP A 17 11.13 3.81 -5.36
C ASP A 17 11.28 2.38 -4.84
N MET A 18 10.31 1.49 -5.12
CA MET A 18 10.40 0.09 -4.72
C MET A 18 11.57 -0.62 -5.38
N LYS A 19 11.79 -0.39 -6.68
CA LYS A 19 12.92 -0.96 -7.43
C LYS A 19 14.26 -0.45 -6.91
N LEU A 20 14.37 0.86 -6.65
CA LEU A 20 15.57 1.45 -6.09
C LEU A 20 15.89 0.88 -4.72
N LEU A 21 14.91 0.82 -3.81
CA LEU A 21 15.12 0.27 -2.47
C LEU A 21 15.36 -1.25 -2.49
N LYS A 22 14.75 -1.99 -3.43
CA LYS A 22 15.08 -3.41 -3.70
C LYS A 22 16.55 -3.56 -4.09
N ALA A 23 17.06 -2.71 -5.00
CA ALA A 23 18.46 -2.74 -5.42
C ALA A 23 19.44 -2.41 -4.28
N GLN A 24 18.98 -1.70 -3.24
CA GLN A 24 19.74 -1.46 -1.99
C GLN A 24 19.65 -2.63 -0.98
N GLY A 25 18.98 -3.74 -1.33
CA GLY A 25 18.85 -4.91 -0.47
C GLY A 25 17.65 -4.88 0.48
N CYS A 26 16.78 -3.87 0.42
CA CYS A 26 15.63 -3.74 1.33
C CYS A 26 14.39 -4.54 0.90
N ALA A 27 14.52 -5.48 -0.05
CA ALA A 27 13.38 -6.17 -0.66
C ALA A 27 12.50 -6.89 0.36
N SER A 28 13.12 -7.55 1.34
CA SER A 28 12.41 -8.35 2.34
C SER A 28 11.58 -7.48 3.30
N GLU A 29 12.17 -6.38 3.75
CA GLU A 29 11.58 -5.39 4.64
C GLU A 29 10.42 -4.67 3.95
N LEU A 30 10.57 -4.33 2.67
CA LEU A 30 9.51 -3.74 1.87
C LEU A 30 8.32 -4.69 1.69
N PHE A 31 8.57 -5.98 1.44
CA PHE A 31 7.49 -6.97 1.37
C PHE A 31 6.72 -7.07 2.69
N VAL A 32 7.43 -7.19 3.81
CA VAL A 32 6.83 -7.27 5.15
C VAL A 32 6.02 -6.01 5.46
N PHE A 33 6.58 -4.83 5.17
CA PHE A 33 5.89 -3.55 5.35
C PHE A 33 4.59 -3.47 4.54
N LEU A 34 4.65 -3.74 3.23
CA LEU A 34 3.49 -3.67 2.34
C LEU A 34 2.42 -4.70 2.70
N GLU A 35 2.81 -5.87 3.23
CA GLU A 35 1.87 -6.88 3.72
C GLU A 35 1.18 -6.41 5.00
N ALA A 36 1.94 -5.96 6.00
CA ALA A 36 1.42 -5.45 7.26
C ALA A 36 0.49 -4.25 7.05
N PHE A 37 0.89 -3.31 6.20
CA PHE A 37 0.10 -2.14 5.82
C PHE A 37 -1.21 -2.55 5.12
N GLY A 38 -1.16 -3.53 4.21
CA GLY A 38 -2.35 -4.09 3.57
C GLY A 38 -3.33 -4.72 4.57
N LYS A 39 -2.82 -5.49 5.54
CA LYS A 39 -3.65 -6.10 6.59
C LYS A 39 -4.30 -5.03 7.48
N LEU A 40 -3.55 -4.00 7.87
CA LEU A 40 -4.03 -2.93 8.74
C LEU A 40 -5.10 -2.07 8.05
N THR A 41 -4.89 -1.69 6.79
CA THR A 41 -5.88 -0.95 5.98
C THR A 41 -7.19 -1.71 5.83
N LEU A 42 -7.13 -3.04 5.61
CA LEU A 42 -8.33 -3.90 5.55
C LEU A 42 -9.04 -4.05 6.90
N ALA A 43 -8.28 -4.19 7.99
CA ALA A 43 -8.85 -4.26 9.33
C ALA A 43 -9.59 -2.95 9.66
N TRP A 44 -9.00 -1.81 9.33
CA TRP A 44 -9.60 -0.49 9.56
C TRP A 44 -10.84 -0.27 8.70
N ARG A 45 -10.83 -0.66 7.43
CA ARG A 45 -12.02 -0.56 6.57
C ARG A 45 -13.25 -1.23 7.20
N ARG A 46 -13.07 -2.31 7.96
CA ARG A 46 -14.16 -3.01 8.66
C ARG A 46 -14.70 -2.25 9.87
N THR A 47 -13.94 -1.30 10.44
CA THR A 47 -14.38 -0.48 11.58
C THR A 47 -15.16 0.76 11.15
N GLU A 48 -15.07 1.16 9.88
CA GLU A 48 -15.89 2.26 9.34
C GLU A 48 -17.30 1.73 8.99
N ALA A 49 -18.23 1.86 9.94
CA ALA A 49 -19.63 1.55 9.74
C ALA A 49 -20.29 2.60 8.83
N GLY A 50 -20.62 2.21 7.60
CA GLY A 50 -21.50 2.99 6.71
C GLY A 50 -20.78 3.89 5.69
N SER A 51 -21.05 3.61 4.42
CA SER A 51 -21.07 4.52 3.27
C SER A 51 -19.97 5.57 3.12
N GLY A 52 -19.10 5.41 2.11
CA GLY A 52 -18.45 6.59 1.52
C GLY A 52 -17.40 6.28 0.47
N ASN A 53 -16.38 5.49 0.80
CA ASN A 53 -15.11 5.57 0.07
C ASN A 53 -14.65 4.25 -0.55
N THR A 54 -15.58 3.45 -1.11
CA THR A 54 -15.24 2.21 -1.84
C THR A 54 -14.20 2.46 -2.94
N LYS A 55 -14.26 3.62 -3.62
CA LYS A 55 -13.28 4.04 -4.62
C LYS A 55 -11.89 4.23 -4.02
N ASP A 56 -11.78 4.95 -2.91
CA ASP A 56 -10.48 5.23 -2.28
C ASP A 56 -9.88 3.96 -1.67
N TRP A 57 -10.70 3.11 -1.05
CA TRP A 57 -10.26 1.80 -0.59
C TRP A 57 -9.77 0.92 -1.75
N THR A 58 -10.44 0.99 -2.90
CA THR A 58 -9.98 0.31 -4.13
C THR A 58 -8.67 0.92 -4.63
N ASP A 59 -8.52 2.24 -4.62
CA ASP A 59 -7.29 2.91 -5.03
C ASP A 59 -6.10 2.52 -4.12
N ILE A 60 -6.30 2.47 -2.80
CA ILE A 60 -5.29 2.00 -1.85
C ILE A 60 -4.83 0.57 -2.21
N GLN A 61 -5.78 -0.35 -2.44
CA GLN A 61 -5.44 -1.75 -2.79
C GLN A 61 -4.74 -1.86 -4.15
N ASN A 62 -5.17 -1.07 -5.14
CA ASN A 62 -4.54 -1.04 -6.46
C ASN A 62 -3.10 -0.53 -6.38
N ARG A 63 -2.86 0.54 -5.61
CA ARG A 63 -1.51 1.07 -5.40
C ARG A 63 -0.61 0.07 -4.67
N LEU A 64 -1.09 -0.55 -3.60
CA LEU A 64 -0.35 -1.61 -2.90
C LEU A 64 -0.01 -2.78 -3.84
N THR A 65 -0.92 -3.15 -4.74
CA THR A 65 -0.68 -4.20 -5.72
C THR A 65 0.43 -3.81 -6.69
N LYS A 66 0.43 -2.56 -7.21
CA LYS A 66 1.50 -2.04 -8.07
C LYS A 66 2.86 -2.02 -7.36
N LEU A 67 2.91 -1.56 -6.10
CA LEU A 67 4.14 -1.54 -5.32
C LEU A 67 4.71 -2.95 -5.08
N ARG A 68 3.84 -3.91 -4.76
CA ARG A 68 4.25 -5.32 -4.62
C ARG A 68 4.73 -5.93 -5.94
N ALA A 69 4.09 -5.58 -7.07
CA ALA A 69 4.51 -6.06 -8.38
C ALA A 69 5.92 -5.54 -8.72
N ALA A 70 6.20 -4.27 -8.45
CA ALA A 70 7.51 -3.67 -8.68
C ALA A 70 8.64 -4.37 -7.89
N LEU A 71 8.35 -4.91 -6.70
CA LEU A 71 9.33 -5.71 -5.94
C LEU A 71 9.57 -7.11 -6.54
N ARG A 72 8.60 -7.66 -7.28
CA ARG A 72 8.69 -8.98 -7.92
C ARG A 72 9.35 -8.93 -9.30
N GLU A 73 9.35 -7.79 -9.96
CA GLU A 73 10.06 -7.60 -11.23
C GLU A 73 11.57 -7.72 -11.01
N ASP A 74 12.23 -8.55 -11.82
CA ASP A 74 13.68 -8.80 -11.78
C ASP A 74 14.50 -7.61 -12.27
#